data_AF-A0A9X4M540-F1
#
_entry.id   AF-A0A9X4M540-F1
#
_cell.length_a   1.000
_cell.length_b   1.000
_cell.length_c   1.000
_cell.angle_alpha   90.00
_cell.angle_beta   90.00
_cell.angle_gamma   90.00
#
_symmetry.space_group_name_H-M   'P 1'
#
loop_
_entity.id
_entity.type
_entity.pdbx_description
1 polymer ?
#
loop_
_entity_poly.entity_id
_entity_poly.type
_entity_poly.pdbx_seq_one_letter_code
_entity_poly.pdbx_strand_id
1 'polypeptide(L)'
;MSTKVYIWLPKGGRVGHSSMQVGNETYISFWPGQGRKGFVRSIIRSLTMNVKRRPFYRDYSADCAAEEFEPLVVELNKLNESVIQKYWEKVQASGLSYELTEFNCSTIIANALYLGSGLQPSFRPLAEVDDYVGMGIPMGRVEAWQPSNILQYAKELKRKEG
;
A
#
# COMPACT_ATOMS: atom_id res chain seq x y z
N MET A 1 -8.84 -20.12 6.94
CA MET A 1 -7.64 -19.49 6.35
C MET A 1 -7.68 -18.03 6.73
N SER A 2 -6.53 -17.37 6.87
CA SER A 2 -6.45 -15.99 7.33
C SER A 2 -5.66 -15.13 6.35
N THR A 3 -6.09 -13.89 6.19
CA THR A 3 -5.39 -12.88 5.40
C THR A 3 -4.57 -12.00 6.35
N LYS A 4 -3.28 -11.81 6.07
CA LYS A 4 -2.39 -10.96 6.86
C LYS A 4 -2.02 -9.72 6.08
N VAL A 5 -2.24 -8.55 6.66
CA VAL A 5 -1.81 -7.27 6.10
C VAL A 5 -0.53 -6.84 6.81
N TYR A 6 0.54 -6.62 6.05
CA TYR A 6 1.83 -6.14 6.54
C TYR A 6 1.98 -4.66 6.23
N ILE A 7 2.30 -3.87 7.24
CA ILE A 7 2.33 -2.42 7.16
C ILE A 7 3.65 -1.90 7.70
N TRP A 8 4.45 -1.30 6.83
CA TRP A 8 5.64 -0.55 7.17
C TRP A 8 5.27 0.93 7.24
N LEU A 9 5.26 1.50 8.44
CA LEU A 9 4.98 2.93 8.60
C LEU A 9 6.14 3.79 8.09
N PRO A 10 5.87 5.03 7.66
CA PRO A 10 6.90 5.98 7.29
C PRO A 10 7.93 6.17 8.42
N LYS A 11 9.22 6.01 8.13
CA LYS A 11 10.31 6.20 9.11
C LYS A 11 11.58 6.69 8.42
N GLY A 12 12.22 7.75 8.95
CA GLY A 12 13.49 8.26 8.41
C GLY A 12 13.41 8.69 6.94
N GLY A 13 12.33 9.40 6.58
CA GLY A 13 12.04 9.85 5.20
C GLY A 13 11.59 8.74 4.25
N ARG A 14 11.37 7.51 4.72
CA ARG A 14 10.72 6.44 3.94
C ARG A 14 9.23 6.73 3.90
N VAL A 15 8.62 6.57 2.73
CA VAL A 15 7.17 6.72 2.51
C VAL A 15 6.36 5.58 3.16
N GLY A 16 7.05 4.53 3.62
CA GLY A 16 6.46 3.30 4.12
C GLY A 16 5.94 2.41 3.00
N HIS A 17 5.47 1.22 3.38
CA HIS A 17 4.99 0.21 2.43
C HIS A 17 3.80 -0.54 3.02
N SER A 18 2.97 -1.12 2.15
CA SER A 18 1.87 -1.98 2.54
C SER A 18 1.81 -3.19 1.61
N SER A 19 1.75 -4.37 2.19
CA SER A 19 1.56 -5.63 1.45
C SER A 19 0.55 -6.50 2.17
N MET A 20 0.11 -7.57 1.50
CA MET A 20 -0.88 -8.48 2.04
C MET A 20 -0.63 -9.92 1.60
N GLN A 21 -0.66 -10.84 2.55
CA GLN A 21 -0.68 -12.28 2.31
C GLN A 21 -2.12 -12.77 2.42
N VAL A 22 -2.63 -13.41 1.38
CA VAL A 22 -3.97 -13.98 1.30
C VAL A 22 -3.84 -15.49 1.30
N GLY A 23 -4.31 -16.14 2.36
CA GLY A 23 -4.06 -17.56 2.58
C GLY A 23 -2.54 -17.86 2.57
N ASN A 24 -2.15 -19.02 2.04
CA ASN A 24 -0.73 -19.41 1.93
C ASN A 24 -0.15 -19.21 0.53
N GLU A 25 -0.96 -18.82 -0.44
CA GLU A 25 -0.60 -18.92 -1.86
C GLU A 25 -0.35 -17.56 -2.51
N THR A 26 -1.01 -16.50 -2.03
CA THR A 26 -1.01 -15.22 -2.73
C THR A 26 -0.42 -14.12 -1.87
N TYR A 27 0.72 -13.60 -2.32
CA TYR A 27 1.33 -12.40 -1.74
C TYR A 27 1.15 -11.21 -2.67
N ILE A 28 0.54 -10.15 -2.14
CA ILE A 28 0.21 -8.91 -2.85
C ILE A 28 1.19 -7.85 -2.37
N SER A 29 2.11 -7.46 -3.25
CA SER A 29 3.05 -6.36 -3.01
C SER A 29 3.31 -5.63 -4.31
N PHE A 30 3.17 -4.31 -4.28
CA PHE A 30 3.19 -3.46 -5.46
C PHE A 30 4.22 -2.35 -5.27
N TRP A 31 5.37 -2.45 -5.93
CA TRP A 31 6.48 -1.49 -5.79
C TRP A 31 6.69 -0.65 -7.06
N PRO A 32 7.17 0.61 -6.92
CA PRO A 32 7.71 1.34 -8.06
C PRO A 32 9.01 0.67 -8.53
N GLY A 33 9.03 0.12 -9.75
CA GLY A 33 10.25 -0.41 -10.36
C GLY A 33 11.32 0.68 -10.49
N GLN A 34 12.58 0.35 -10.19
CA GLN A 34 13.71 1.26 -9.88
C GLN A 34 13.51 2.05 -8.57
N GLY A 35 14.33 1.72 -7.57
CA GLY A 35 14.17 2.09 -6.17
C GLY A 35 14.02 3.59 -5.81
N ARG A 36 13.66 3.79 -4.53
CA ARG A 36 13.26 5.04 -3.85
C ARG A 36 13.98 6.32 -4.31
N LYS A 37 15.32 6.31 -4.39
CA LYS A 37 16.11 7.51 -4.76
C LYS A 37 15.78 8.02 -6.16
N GLY A 38 15.51 7.13 -7.10
CA GLY A 38 15.14 7.52 -8.45
C GLY A 38 13.74 8.14 -8.50
N PHE A 39 12.85 7.72 -7.60
CA PHE A 39 11.43 8.11 -7.64
C PHE A 39 11.19 9.46 -6.97
N VAL A 40 11.72 9.67 -5.77
CA VAL A 40 11.68 10.98 -5.08
C VAL A 40 12.37 12.06 -5.92
N ARG A 41 13.53 11.73 -6.52
CA ARG A 41 14.22 12.64 -7.45
C ARG A 41 13.38 12.97 -8.68
N SER A 42 12.57 12.03 -9.17
CA SER A 42 11.68 12.26 -10.32
C SER A 42 10.55 13.21 -9.96
N ILE A 43 9.96 13.10 -8.77
CA ILE A 43 8.90 13.99 -8.26
C ILE A 43 9.45 15.39 -8.04
N ILE A 44 10.59 15.51 -7.37
CA ILE A 44 11.26 16.80 -7.17
C ILE A 44 11.59 17.44 -8.52
N ARG A 45 12.01 16.64 -9.50
CA ARG A 45 12.33 17.13 -10.85
C ARG A 45 11.09 17.49 -11.68
N SER A 46 10.00 16.74 -11.55
CA SER A 46 8.77 16.96 -12.33
C SER A 46 7.78 17.88 -11.65
N LEU A 47 8.01 18.25 -10.37
CA LEU A 47 7.07 18.99 -9.51
C LEU A 47 5.65 18.39 -9.49
N THR A 48 5.53 17.11 -9.83
CA THR A 48 4.25 16.41 -9.97
C THR A 48 4.36 15.02 -9.34
N MET A 49 3.34 14.62 -8.57
CA MET A 49 3.29 13.28 -7.94
C MET A 49 2.85 12.18 -8.91
N ASN A 50 2.48 12.53 -10.15
CA ASN A 50 1.98 11.63 -11.19
C ASN A 50 3.10 10.90 -11.93
N VAL A 51 4.13 10.46 -11.20
CA VAL A 51 5.27 9.73 -11.77
C VAL A 51 4.84 8.28 -11.97
N LYS A 52 4.58 7.90 -13.22
CA LYS A 52 4.22 6.53 -13.61
C LYS A 52 5.46 5.66 -13.74
N ARG A 53 5.45 4.48 -13.10
CA ARG A 53 6.51 3.48 -13.25
C ARG A 53 5.98 2.09 -13.50
N ARG A 54 6.78 1.26 -14.19
CA ARG A 54 6.47 -0.17 -14.27
C ARG A 54 6.51 -0.77 -12.87
N PRO A 55 5.45 -1.45 -12.43
CA PRO A 55 5.43 -2.04 -11.11
C PRO A 55 6.37 -3.24 -11.04
N PHE A 56 6.83 -3.53 -9.83
CA PHE A 56 7.55 -4.75 -9.52
C PHE A 56 6.86 -5.48 -8.37
N TYR A 57 6.78 -6.80 -8.47
CA TYR A 57 6.18 -7.67 -7.46
C TYR A 57 7.30 -8.29 -6.62
N ARG A 58 7.11 -8.32 -5.31
CA ARG A 58 8.07 -8.88 -4.35
C ARG A 58 7.38 -9.86 -3.44
N ASP A 59 8.17 -10.72 -2.81
CA ASP A 59 7.74 -11.58 -1.71
C ASP A 59 8.02 -10.93 -0.36
N TYR A 60 7.43 -11.48 0.70
CA TYR A 60 7.60 -10.99 2.08
C TYR A 60 9.05 -10.79 2.50
N SER A 61 9.93 -11.74 2.19
CA SER A 61 11.35 -11.66 2.54
C SER A 61 12.06 -10.48 1.86
N ALA A 62 11.71 -10.20 0.60
CA ALA A 62 12.26 -9.08 -0.16
C ALA A 62 11.74 -7.73 0.34
N ASP A 63 10.50 -7.66 0.84
CA ASP A 63 9.94 -6.45 1.44
C ASP A 63 10.59 -6.14 2.79
N CYS A 64 10.74 -7.15 3.66
CA CYS A 64 11.47 -7.00 4.92
C CYS A 64 12.91 -6.55 4.71
N ALA A 65 13.61 -7.12 3.73
CA ALA A 65 14.98 -6.73 3.41
C ALA A 65 15.08 -5.30 2.87
N ALA A 66 14.08 -4.84 2.11
CA ALA A 66 14.09 -3.50 1.54
C ALA A 66 13.70 -2.40 2.54
N GLU A 67 12.77 -2.70 3.43
CA GLU A 67 12.36 -1.76 4.48
C GLU A 67 13.30 -1.78 5.68
N GLU A 68 14.12 -2.83 5.89
CA GLU A 68 15.10 -2.92 7.00
C GLU A 68 14.48 -2.78 8.41
N PHE A 69 13.16 -2.89 8.55
CA PHE A 69 12.45 -2.94 9.82
C PHE A 69 11.21 -3.84 9.73
N GLU A 70 10.74 -4.32 10.88
CA GLU A 70 9.59 -5.22 10.97
C GLU A 70 8.27 -4.50 10.67
N PRO A 71 7.37 -5.13 9.91
CA PRO A 71 6.03 -4.59 9.67
C PRO A 71 5.11 -4.75 10.87
N LEU A 72 4.15 -3.85 10.99
CA LEU A 72 2.94 -4.10 11.77
C LEU A 72 2.07 -5.10 11.01
N VAL A 73 1.64 -6.16 11.70
CA VAL A 73 0.84 -7.24 11.09
C VAL A 73 -0.58 -7.20 11.63
N VAL A 74 -1.57 -7.16 10.73
CA VAL A 74 -2.98 -7.29 11.06
C VAL A 74 -3.55 -8.53 10.37
N GLU A 75 -3.96 -9.51 11.18
CA GLU A 75 -4.64 -10.71 10.69
C GLU A 75 -6.16 -10.50 10.65
N LEU A 76 -6.76 -10.85 9.51
CA LEU A 76 -8.18 -10.74 9.17
C LEU A 76 -8.69 -12.11 8.69
N ASN A 77 -9.77 -12.61 9.30
CA ASN A 77 -10.23 -13.99 9.10
C ASN A 77 -11.51 -14.10 8.27
N LYS A 78 -12.23 -13.00 8.05
CA LYS A 78 -13.55 -13.01 7.37
C LYS A 78 -13.53 -12.38 5.97
N LEU A 79 -12.35 -12.23 5.36
CA LEU A 79 -12.25 -11.69 4.00
C LEU A 79 -12.52 -12.76 2.95
N ASN A 80 -13.16 -12.35 1.85
CA ASN A 80 -13.34 -13.19 0.67
C ASN A 80 -12.03 -13.26 -0.14
N GLU A 81 -11.21 -14.26 0.20
CA GLU A 81 -9.88 -14.50 -0.38
C GLU A 81 -9.95 -14.69 -1.91
N SER A 82 -10.95 -15.42 -2.41
CA SER A 82 -11.09 -15.69 -3.85
C SER A 82 -11.35 -14.43 -4.68
N VAL A 83 -12.09 -13.46 -4.13
CA VAL A 83 -12.30 -12.17 -4.79
C VAL A 83 -11.01 -11.35 -4.80
N ILE A 84 -10.27 -11.37 -3.70
CA ILE A 84 -8.98 -10.68 -3.58
C ILE A 84 -7.96 -11.25 -4.59
N GLN A 85 -7.87 -12.56 -4.70
CA GLN A 85 -6.97 -13.24 -5.64
C GLN A 85 -7.27 -12.84 -7.10
N LYS A 86 -8.54 -12.91 -7.50
CA LYS A 86 -8.97 -12.48 -8.85
C LYS A 86 -8.69 -11.00 -9.10
N TYR A 87 -8.82 -10.16 -8.08
CA TYR A 87 -8.45 -8.75 -8.20
C TYR A 87 -6.94 -8.60 -8.43
N TRP A 88 -6.12 -9.34 -7.68
CA TRP A 88 -4.67 -9.29 -7.85
C TRP A 88 -4.21 -9.75 -9.23
N GLU A 89 -4.75 -10.85 -9.74
CA GLU A 89 -4.48 -11.31 -11.11
C GLU A 89 -4.84 -10.24 -12.16
N LYS A 90 -5.96 -9.54 -11.97
CA LYS A 90 -6.34 -8.41 -12.85
C LYS A 90 -5.35 -7.25 -12.76
N VAL A 91 -4.89 -6.90 -11.55
CA VAL A 91 -3.87 -5.87 -11.38
C VAL A 91 -2.58 -6.28 -12.10
N GLN A 92 -2.16 -7.53 -11.97
CA GLN A 92 -0.98 -8.03 -12.66
C GLN A 92 -1.13 -8.01 -14.19
N ALA A 93 -2.30 -8.41 -14.70
CA ALA A 93 -2.60 -8.45 -16.14
C ALA A 93 -2.82 -7.07 -16.75
N SER A 94 -3.30 -6.09 -15.98
CA SER A 94 -3.64 -4.76 -16.47
C SER A 94 -2.46 -3.92 -16.93
N GLY A 95 -1.23 -4.28 -16.52
CA GLY A 95 -0.05 -3.46 -16.79
C GLY A 95 -0.11 -2.07 -16.15
N LEU A 96 -0.92 -1.90 -15.09
CA LEU A 96 -1.06 -0.65 -14.35
C LEU A 96 0.31 -0.10 -13.95
N SER A 97 0.50 1.19 -14.20
CA SER A 97 1.71 1.88 -13.75
C SER A 97 1.55 2.29 -12.29
N TYR A 98 2.61 2.10 -11.51
CA TYR A 98 2.69 2.60 -10.15
C TYR A 98 2.65 4.13 -10.13
N GLU A 99 1.79 4.71 -9.30
CA GLU A 99 1.59 6.15 -9.11
C GLU A 99 1.35 6.45 -7.62
N LEU A 100 1.96 7.50 -7.07
CA LEU A 100 1.98 7.72 -5.62
C LEU A 100 0.65 8.07 -4.99
N THR A 101 -0.20 8.77 -5.72
CA THR A 101 -1.46 9.29 -5.21
C THR A 101 -2.62 8.35 -5.52
N GLU A 102 -2.65 7.82 -6.74
CA GLU A 102 -3.81 7.06 -7.25
C GLU A 102 -3.60 5.54 -7.33
N PHE A 103 -2.38 5.06 -7.56
CA PHE A 103 -2.09 3.62 -7.76
C PHE A 103 -0.80 3.22 -7.06
N ASN A 104 -0.79 3.35 -5.74
CA ASN A 104 0.31 2.95 -4.88
C ASN A 104 0.04 1.61 -4.18
N CYS A 105 1.03 1.11 -3.42
CA CYS A 105 0.88 -0.14 -2.67
C CYS A 105 -0.34 -0.13 -1.74
N SER A 106 -0.52 0.94 -0.97
CA SER A 106 -1.63 1.09 -0.05
C SER A 106 -2.98 1.10 -0.78
N THR A 107 -3.08 1.69 -1.97
CA THR A 107 -4.33 1.72 -2.76
C THR A 107 -4.74 0.34 -3.24
N ILE A 108 -3.76 -0.46 -3.70
CA ILE A 108 -4.00 -1.87 -4.07
C ILE A 108 -4.51 -2.65 -2.85
N ILE A 109 -3.87 -2.48 -1.69
CA ILE A 109 -4.31 -3.16 -0.47
C ILE A 109 -5.70 -2.68 -0.01
N ALA A 110 -5.98 -1.37 -0.08
CA ALA A 110 -7.29 -0.82 0.28
C ALA A 110 -8.41 -1.37 -0.60
N ASN A 111 -8.19 -1.41 -1.91
CA ASN A 111 -9.15 -2.00 -2.86
C ASN A 111 -9.35 -3.49 -2.58
N ALA A 112 -8.27 -4.22 -2.28
CA ALA A 112 -8.36 -5.63 -1.94
C ALA A 112 -9.14 -5.85 -0.63
N LEU A 113 -8.90 -5.05 0.41
CA LEU A 113 -9.67 -5.07 1.65
C LEU A 113 -11.14 -4.74 1.44
N TYR A 114 -11.44 -3.75 0.60
CA TYR A 114 -12.82 -3.38 0.25
C TYR A 114 -13.53 -4.50 -0.49
N LEU A 115 -12.91 -5.08 -1.52
CA LEU A 115 -13.49 -6.16 -2.30
C LEU A 115 -13.64 -7.45 -1.48
N GLY A 116 -12.68 -7.71 -0.58
CA GLY A 116 -12.69 -8.88 0.30
C GLY A 116 -13.71 -8.77 1.44
N SER A 117 -13.95 -7.56 1.98
CA SER A 117 -14.86 -7.36 3.11
C SER A 117 -16.27 -6.88 2.70
N GLY A 118 -16.41 -6.25 1.54
CA GLY A 118 -17.61 -5.52 1.13
C GLY A 118 -17.88 -4.24 1.93
N LEU A 119 -16.97 -3.81 2.80
CA LEU A 119 -17.17 -2.71 3.74
C LEU A 119 -16.26 -1.54 3.41
N GLN A 120 -16.80 -0.34 3.19
CA GLN A 120 -15.98 0.86 3.02
C GLN A 120 -15.31 1.30 4.34
N PRO A 121 -14.13 1.93 4.29
CA PRO A 121 -13.52 2.56 5.46
C PRO A 121 -14.44 3.65 6.01
N SER A 122 -14.41 3.87 7.33
CA SER A 122 -15.21 4.94 7.96
C SER A 122 -14.61 6.35 7.78
N PHE A 123 -13.45 6.45 7.13
CA PHE A 123 -12.68 7.67 6.96
C PHE A 123 -12.25 7.86 5.50
N ARG A 124 -11.85 9.09 5.15
CA ARG A 124 -11.23 9.39 3.85
C ARG A 124 -9.71 9.31 3.97
N PRO A 125 -9.00 8.62 3.07
CA PRO A 125 -7.55 8.50 3.12
C PRO A 125 -6.91 9.85 2.78
N LEU A 126 -6.28 10.48 3.75
CA LEU A 126 -5.55 11.74 3.58
C LEU A 126 -4.08 11.49 3.88
N ALA A 127 -3.23 11.98 2.98
CA ALA A 127 -1.78 11.89 3.04
C ALA A 127 -1.16 13.28 3.12
N GLU A 128 -0.12 13.47 3.94
CA GLU A 128 0.61 14.72 3.93
C GLU A 128 1.57 14.74 2.74
N VAL A 129 1.59 15.85 2.00
CA VAL A 129 2.46 16.01 0.82
C VAL A 129 3.94 15.83 1.20
N ASP A 130 4.31 16.31 2.39
CA ASP A 130 5.68 16.22 2.88
C ASP A 130 6.14 14.77 3.16
N ASP A 131 5.22 13.85 3.45
CA ASP A 131 5.58 12.43 3.64
C ASP A 131 6.18 11.82 2.37
N TYR A 132 5.83 12.34 1.19
CA TYR A 132 6.35 11.88 -0.09
C TYR A 132 7.63 12.60 -0.53
N VAL A 133 7.73 13.90 -0.24
CA VAL A 133 8.80 14.76 -0.76
C VAL A 133 9.95 14.91 0.24
N GLY A 134 9.68 14.79 1.54
CA GLY A 134 10.66 14.83 2.62
C GLY A 134 11.39 16.16 2.74
N MET A 135 10.72 17.28 2.46
CA MET A 135 11.31 18.62 2.54
C MET A 135 11.20 19.22 3.96
N GLY A 136 10.41 18.63 4.86
CA GLY A 136 10.19 19.15 6.20
C GLY A 136 9.32 20.41 6.21
N ILE A 137 8.56 20.65 5.13
CA ILE A 137 7.70 21.83 4.95
C ILE A 137 6.26 21.34 4.77
N PRO A 138 5.30 21.76 5.62
CA PRO A 138 3.91 21.37 5.47
C PRO A 138 3.33 21.98 4.19
N MET A 139 3.22 21.15 3.14
CA MET A 139 2.66 21.54 1.83
C MET A 139 1.17 21.18 1.67
N GLY A 140 0.49 20.88 2.78
CA GLY A 140 -0.92 20.49 2.81
C GLY A 140 -1.15 18.98 2.71
N ARG A 141 -2.42 18.60 2.53
CA ARG A 141 -2.88 17.21 2.49
C ARG A 141 -3.56 16.91 1.15
N VAL A 142 -3.32 15.72 0.63
CA VAL A 142 -3.95 15.21 -0.58
C VAL A 142 -4.71 13.93 -0.27
N GLU A 143 -5.77 13.65 -1.02
CA GLU A 143 -6.49 12.39 -0.90
C GLU A 143 -5.65 11.28 -1.54
N ALA A 144 -4.98 10.49 -0.70
CA ALA A 144 -4.13 9.39 -1.13
C ALA A 144 -4.01 8.36 0.01
N TRP A 145 -3.89 7.09 -0.36
CA TRP A 145 -3.71 6.01 0.60
C TRP A 145 -2.27 5.94 1.08
N GLN A 146 -2.06 5.97 2.39
CA GLN A 146 -0.78 5.70 3.04
C GLN A 146 -0.84 4.44 3.92
N PRO A 147 0.32 3.88 4.30
CA PRO A 147 0.38 2.73 5.19
C PRO A 147 -0.36 2.93 6.52
N SER A 148 -0.36 4.15 7.05
CA SER A 148 -1.13 4.55 8.24
C SER A 148 -2.64 4.37 8.05
N ASN A 149 -3.17 4.76 6.89
CA ASN A 149 -4.59 4.57 6.54
C ASN A 149 -4.93 3.08 6.44
N ILE A 150 -4.05 2.27 5.85
CA ILE A 150 -4.26 0.82 5.76
C ILE A 150 -4.30 0.18 7.15
N LEU A 151 -3.42 0.59 8.05
CA LEU A 151 -3.46 0.14 9.44
C LEU A 151 -4.80 0.46 10.10
N GLN A 152 -5.29 1.69 9.92
CA GLN A 152 -6.58 2.10 10.47
C GLN A 152 -7.72 1.26 9.89
N TYR A 153 -7.76 1.09 8.57
CA TYR A 153 -8.82 0.35 7.90
C TYR A 153 -8.80 -1.14 8.26
N ALA A 154 -7.63 -1.77 8.29
CA ALA A 154 -7.48 -3.17 8.72
C ALA A 154 -7.92 -3.35 10.18
N LYS A 155 -7.60 -2.42 11.08
CA LYS A 155 -8.09 -2.43 12.47
C LYS A 155 -9.61 -2.26 12.55
N GLU A 156 -10.20 -1.41 11.72
CA GLU A 156 -11.65 -1.25 11.64
C GLU A 156 -12.35 -2.53 11.21
N LEU A 157 -11.84 -3.20 10.18
CA LEU A 157 -12.36 -4.49 9.74
C LEU A 157 -12.23 -5.54 10.84
N LYS A 158 -11.05 -5.66 11.46
CA LYS A 158 -10.82 -6.60 12.56
C LYS A 158 -11.79 -6.41 13.73
N ARG A 159 -12.12 -5.17 14.08
CA ARG A 159 -13.11 -4.87 15.12
C ARG A 159 -14.54 -5.29 14.75
N LYS A 160 -14.88 -5.30 13.46
CA LYS A 160 -16.18 -5.76 12.96
C LYS A 160 -16.27 -7.28 12.79
N GLU A 161 -15.13 -7.99 12.87
CA GLU A 161 -15.11 -9.46 12.86
C GLU A 161 -15.50 -10.07 14.21
N GLY A 162 -15.32 -9.34 15.32
CA GLY A 162 -15.76 -9.71 16.67
C GLY A 162 -17.13 -9.16 17.01
#